data_AF-A0A323URS7-F1
#
_entry.id   AF-A0A323URS7-F1
#
_cell.length_a   1.000
_cell.length_b   1.000
_cell.length_c   1.000
_cell.angle_alpha   90.00
_cell.angle_beta   90.00
_cell.angle_gamma   90.00
#
_symmetry.space_group_name_H-M   'P 1'
#
loop_
_entity.id
_entity.type
_entity.pdbx_description
1 polymer ?
#
loop_
_entity_poly.entity_id
_entity_poly.type
_entity_poly.pdbx_seq_one_letter_code
_entity_poly.pdbx_strand_id
1 'polypeptide(L)'
;MNNAGQQYLNDLDKRLWSAADRLRANVNPGHYMHVVLGLVFLKYVSDAFKERRDEREDAFHDPANDYYLGDESGNVDAEMIEQELEARDYYTKKNVFWVPALARLTSTLRDQFAESARLEAVIRKNLAGLGYER
;
A
#
# COMPACT_ATOMS: atom_id res chain seq x y z
N MET A 1 3.61 11.20 -25.92
CA MET A 1 3.91 11.12 -24.47
C MET A 1 4.51 12.44 -24.03
N ASN A 2 3.99 13.05 -22.97
CA ASN A 2 4.34 14.41 -22.56
C ASN A 2 5.75 14.45 -21.93
N ASN A 3 6.59 15.41 -22.35
CA ASN A 3 8.00 15.52 -21.96
C ASN A 3 8.20 15.61 -20.43
N ALA A 4 7.25 16.24 -19.72
CA ALA A 4 7.26 16.37 -18.26
C ALA A 4 7.12 15.03 -17.51
N GLY A 5 6.30 14.10 -18.02
CA GLY A 5 6.12 12.79 -17.39
C GLY A 5 7.39 11.94 -17.48
N GLN A 6 8.07 11.98 -18.63
CA GLN A 6 9.34 11.27 -18.81
C GLN A 6 10.45 11.84 -17.92
N GLN A 7 10.49 13.17 -17.74
CA GLN A 7 11.45 13.81 -16.83
C GLN A 7 11.24 13.38 -15.37
N TYR A 8 9.98 13.33 -14.91
CA TYR A 8 9.66 12.85 -13.56
C TYR A 8 10.12 11.41 -13.33
N LEU A 9 9.84 10.50 -14.29
CA LEU A 9 10.27 9.10 -14.19
C LEU A 9 11.80 9.00 -14.11
N ASN A 10 12.52 9.74 -14.95
CA ASN A 10 13.99 9.76 -14.92
C ASN A 10 14.55 10.28 -13.59
N ASP A 11 13.90 11.28 -12.99
CA ASP A 11 14.32 11.81 -11.69
C ASP A 11 13.99 10.86 -10.53
N LEU A 12 12.86 10.17 -10.60
CA LEU A 12 12.49 9.11 -9.66
C LEU A 12 13.50 7.96 -9.72
N ASP A 13 13.85 7.49 -10.91
CA ASP A 13 14.83 6.43 -11.13
C ASP A 13 16.18 6.78 -10.53
N LYS A 14 16.68 8.01 -10.76
CA LYS A 14 17.94 8.48 -10.17
C LYS A 14 17.91 8.47 -8.64
N ARG A 15 16.78 8.90 -8.04
CA ARG A 15 16.62 8.93 -6.58
C ARG A 15 16.59 7.52 -5.99
N LEU A 16 15.81 6.62 -6.59
CA LEU A 16 15.71 5.23 -6.17
C LEU A 16 17.06 4.52 -6.32
N TRP A 17 17.76 4.74 -7.43
CA TRP A 17 19.09 4.20 -7.66
C TRP A 17 20.09 4.67 -6.61
N SER A 18 20.14 5.99 -6.35
CA SER A 18 21.07 6.54 -5.35
C SER A 18 20.77 6.05 -3.93
N ALA A 19 19.48 5.91 -3.58
CA ALA A 19 19.09 5.36 -2.28
C ALA A 19 19.49 3.88 -2.14
N ALA A 20 19.24 3.07 -3.19
CA ALA A 20 19.61 1.66 -3.20
C ALA A 20 21.13 1.46 -3.15
N ASP A 21 21.91 2.23 -3.91
CA ASP A 21 23.38 2.13 -3.89
C ASP A 21 23.96 2.45 -2.52
N ARG A 22 23.39 3.44 -1.81
CA ARG A 22 23.76 3.74 -0.40
C ARG A 22 23.45 2.59 0.55
N LEU A 23 22.36 1.87 0.35
CA LEU A 23 21.93 0.75 1.19
C LEU A 23 22.65 -0.58 0.86
N ARG A 24 23.29 -0.69 -0.31
CA ARG A 24 24.03 -1.89 -0.73
C ARG A 24 25.22 -2.21 0.17
N ALA A 25 25.86 -1.19 0.74
CA ALA A 25 27.10 -1.33 1.53
C ALA A 25 28.13 -2.24 0.82
N ASN A 26 28.57 -3.33 1.47
CA ASN A 26 29.57 -4.28 0.94
C ASN A 26 28.95 -5.49 0.20
N VAL A 27 27.65 -5.49 -0.12
CA VAL A 27 27.00 -6.62 -0.80
C VAL A 27 27.36 -6.62 -2.29
N ASN A 28 27.68 -7.81 -2.83
CA ASN A 28 27.94 -7.97 -4.26
C ASN A 28 26.71 -7.53 -5.08
N PRO A 29 26.86 -6.67 -6.10
CA PRO A 29 25.75 -6.20 -6.93
C PRO A 29 24.85 -7.31 -7.50
N GLY A 30 25.41 -8.48 -7.85
CA GLY A 30 24.62 -9.60 -8.38
C GLY A 30 23.60 -10.13 -7.37
N HIS A 31 23.95 -10.19 -6.08
CA HIS A 31 23.03 -10.63 -5.02
C HIS A 31 22.09 -9.51 -4.58
N TYR A 32 22.58 -8.26 -4.54
CA TYR A 32 21.76 -7.11 -4.17
C TYR A 32 20.61 -6.84 -5.16
N MET A 33 20.84 -7.11 -6.45
CA MET A 33 19.80 -7.01 -7.49
C MET A 33 18.56 -7.85 -7.15
N HIS A 34 18.74 -9.09 -6.69
CA HIS A 34 17.62 -9.97 -6.33
C HIS A 34 16.83 -9.44 -5.13
N VAL A 35 17.50 -8.83 -4.16
CA VAL A 35 16.85 -8.20 -3.01
C VAL A 35 16.02 -7.00 -3.46
N VAL A 36 16.60 -6.08 -4.24
CA VAL A 36 15.90 -4.88 -4.70
C VAL A 36 14.72 -5.23 -5.61
N LEU A 37 14.92 -6.10 -6.59
CA LEU A 37 13.85 -6.56 -7.47
C LEU A 37 12.76 -7.29 -6.69
N GLY A 38 13.13 -8.11 -5.69
CA GLY A 38 12.20 -8.77 -4.79
C GLY A 38 11.36 -7.79 -3.99
N LEU A 39 11.95 -6.71 -3.48
CA LEU A 39 11.24 -5.66 -2.73
C LEU A 39 10.31 -4.83 -3.62
N VAL A 40 10.74 -4.50 -4.84
CA VAL A 40 9.89 -3.82 -5.82
C VAL A 40 8.71 -4.69 -6.22
N PHE A 41 8.96 -5.98 -6.49
CA PHE A 41 7.92 -6.95 -6.79
C PHE A 41 6.94 -7.11 -5.62
N LEU A 42 7.44 -7.23 -4.39
CA LEU A 42 6.61 -7.34 -3.20
C LEU A 42 5.75 -6.08 -3.03
N LYS A 43 6.33 -4.89 -3.20
CA LYS A 43 5.57 -3.63 -3.19
C LYS A 43 4.47 -3.64 -4.24
N TYR A 44 4.80 -4.01 -5.48
CA TYR A 44 3.82 -4.07 -6.57
C TYR A 44 2.66 -5.01 -6.26
N VAL A 45 2.97 -6.25 -5.82
CA VAL A 45 1.95 -7.25 -5.47
C VAL A 45 1.09 -6.78 -4.28
N SER A 46 1.71 -6.21 -3.25
CA SER A 46 0.98 -5.68 -2.10
C SER A 46 0.07 -4.51 -2.49
N ASP A 47 0.56 -3.57 -3.31
CA ASP A 47 -0.20 -2.39 -3.74
C ASP A 47 -1.38 -2.82 -4.63
N ALA A 48 -1.16 -3.72 -5.60
CA ALA A 48 -2.23 -4.24 -6.47
C ALA A 48 -3.28 -5.05 -5.70
N PHE A 49 -2.85 -5.81 -4.68
CA PHE A 49 -3.78 -6.53 -3.80
C PHE A 49 -4.64 -5.57 -2.98
N LYS A 50 -4.03 -4.54 -2.40
CA LYS A 50 -4.73 -3.52 -1.61
C LYS A 50 -5.76 -2.78 -2.46
N GLU A 51 -5.36 -2.28 -3.63
CA GLU A 51 -6.27 -1.59 -4.57
C GLU A 51 -7.47 -2.46 -4.94
N ARG A 52 -7.25 -3.74 -5.27
CA ARG A 52 -8.33 -4.69 -5.57
C ARG A 52 -9.24 -4.95 -4.36
N ARG A 53 -8.69 -5.01 -3.16
CA ARG A 53 -9.47 -5.22 -1.93
C ARG A 53 -10.36 -4.01 -1.64
N ASP A 54 -9.79 -2.81 -1.72
CA ASP A 54 -10.50 -1.55 -1.51
C ASP A 54 -11.66 -1.39 -2.53
N GLU A 55 -11.42 -1.67 -3.82
CA GLU A 55 -12.47 -1.69 -4.85
C GLU A 55 -13.62 -2.67 -4.56
N ARG A 56 -13.32 -3.78 -3.88
CA ARG A 56 -14.34 -4.80 -3.53
C ARG A 56 -15.10 -4.39 -2.29
N GLU A 57 -14.40 -3.87 -1.29
CA GLU A 57 -15.02 -3.33 -0.08
C GLU A 57 -16.02 -2.22 -0.43
N ASP A 58 -15.62 -1.27 -1.28
CA ASP A 58 -16.52 -0.24 -1.80
C ASP A 58 -17.74 -0.82 -2.52
N ALA A 59 -17.54 -1.87 -3.34
CA ALA A 59 -18.63 -2.54 -4.05
C ALA A 59 -19.61 -3.27 -3.12
N PHE A 60 -19.16 -3.78 -1.98
CA PHE A 60 -20.02 -4.44 -0.99
C PHE A 60 -20.85 -3.44 -0.18
N HIS A 61 -20.41 -2.19 -0.09
CA HIS A 61 -21.11 -1.10 0.60
C HIS A 61 -22.07 -0.31 -0.28
N ASP A 62 -21.96 -0.39 -1.61
CA ASP A 62 -22.81 0.35 -2.55
C ASP A 62 -24.14 -0.39 -2.83
N PRO A 63 -25.31 0.13 -2.39
CA PRO A 63 -26.60 -0.52 -2.60
C PRO A 63 -27.01 -0.63 -4.08
N ALA A 64 -26.39 0.14 -4.97
CA ALA A 64 -26.63 0.08 -6.40
C ALA A 64 -25.77 -0.99 -7.11
N ASN A 65 -24.83 -1.61 -6.41
CA ASN A 65 -23.91 -2.60 -6.96
C ASN A 65 -24.49 -4.01 -6.85
N ASP A 66 -24.29 -4.83 -7.89
CA ASP A 66 -24.71 -6.24 -7.91
C ASP A 66 -24.08 -7.08 -6.77
N TYR A 67 -22.98 -6.59 -6.20
CA TYR A 67 -22.26 -7.25 -5.10
C TYR A 67 -22.62 -6.69 -3.71
N TYR A 68 -23.64 -5.83 -3.58
CA TYR A 68 -24.04 -5.29 -2.27
C TYR A 68 -24.36 -6.39 -1.24
N LEU A 69 -23.79 -6.27 -0.04
CA LEU A 69 -23.94 -7.27 1.03
C LEU A 69 -24.78 -6.76 2.22
N GLY A 70 -25.46 -5.62 2.08
CA GLY A 70 -26.30 -5.10 3.16
C GLY A 70 -27.63 -5.83 3.28
N ASP A 71 -28.15 -5.88 4.51
CA ASP A 71 -29.49 -6.37 4.80
C ASP A 71 -30.59 -5.38 4.31
N GLU A 72 -31.87 -5.76 4.47
CA GLU A 72 -33.01 -4.91 4.11
C GLU A 72 -33.05 -3.58 4.88
N SER A 73 -32.31 -3.46 5.98
CA SER A 73 -32.15 -2.23 6.78
C SER A 73 -30.94 -1.40 6.36
N GLY A 74 -30.16 -1.87 5.39
CA GLY A 74 -28.92 -1.24 4.92
C GLY A 74 -27.71 -1.49 5.83
N ASN A 75 -27.83 -2.37 6.83
CA ASN A 75 -26.70 -2.77 7.66
C ASN A 75 -25.86 -3.79 6.90
N VAL A 76 -24.58 -3.48 6.75
CA VAL A 76 -23.62 -4.41 6.17
C VAL A 76 -22.84 -5.06 7.31
N ASP A 77 -22.90 -6.38 7.40
CA ASP A 77 -22.15 -7.14 8.41
C ASP A 77 -20.66 -7.16 8.04
N ALA A 78 -19.83 -6.58 8.92
CA ALA A 78 -18.39 -6.53 8.72
C ALA A 78 -17.75 -7.92 8.69
N GLU A 79 -18.28 -8.90 9.43
CA GLU A 79 -17.77 -10.26 9.42
C GLU A 79 -18.06 -10.94 8.07
N MET A 80 -19.24 -10.71 7.50
CA MET A 80 -19.63 -11.21 6.19
C MET A 80 -18.76 -10.58 5.07
N ILE A 81 -18.54 -9.26 5.13
CA ILE A 81 -17.61 -8.57 4.21
C ILE A 81 -16.23 -9.22 4.26
N GLU A 82 -15.69 -9.46 5.45
CA GLU A 82 -14.34 -10.01 5.58
C GLU A 82 -14.24 -11.42 4.99
N GLN A 83 -15.26 -12.26 5.20
CA GLN A 83 -15.33 -13.59 4.58
C GLN A 83 -15.34 -13.52 3.04
N GLU A 84 -16.12 -12.60 2.46
CA GLU A 84 -16.17 -12.41 1.01
C GLU A 84 -14.89 -11.80 0.45
N LEU A 85 -14.23 -10.88 1.18
CA LEU A 85 -12.92 -10.35 0.80
C LEU A 85 -11.81 -11.41 0.81
N GLU A 86 -11.98 -12.49 1.58
CA GLU A 86 -11.06 -13.63 1.61
C GLU A 86 -11.27 -14.63 0.45
N ALA A 87 -12.31 -14.45 -0.37
CA ALA A 87 -12.54 -15.26 -1.55
C ALA A 87 -11.52 -14.96 -2.67
N ARG A 88 -10.58 -15.89 -2.87
CA ARG A 88 -9.43 -15.75 -3.78
C ARG A 88 -9.78 -15.59 -5.25
N ASP A 89 -10.95 -16.10 -5.66
CA ASP A 89 -11.38 -16.11 -7.06
C ASP A 89 -11.56 -14.70 -7.61
N TYR A 90 -11.96 -13.73 -6.78
CA TYR A 90 -12.13 -12.34 -7.18
C TYR A 90 -10.82 -11.66 -7.58
N TYR A 91 -9.69 -12.10 -7.01
CA TYR A 91 -8.37 -11.58 -7.32
C TYR A 91 -7.81 -12.21 -8.59
N THR A 92 -7.93 -13.55 -8.70
CA THR A 92 -7.45 -14.31 -9.86
C THR A 92 -8.14 -13.89 -11.15
N LYS A 93 -9.46 -13.63 -11.13
CA LYS A 93 -10.22 -13.15 -12.30
C LYS A 93 -9.71 -11.84 -12.89
N LYS A 94 -8.95 -11.06 -12.11
CA LYS A 94 -8.41 -9.74 -12.48
C LYS A 94 -6.89 -9.74 -12.57
N ASN A 95 -6.27 -10.91 -12.61
CA ASN A 95 -4.81 -11.10 -12.63
C ASN A 95 -4.09 -10.45 -11.44
N VAL A 96 -4.76 -10.37 -10.29
CA VAL A 96 -4.16 -9.89 -9.04
C VAL A 96 -3.72 -11.09 -8.22
N PHE A 97 -2.47 -11.10 -7.79
CA PHE A 97 -1.96 -12.16 -6.93
C PHE A 97 -2.58 -12.09 -5.54
N TRP A 98 -3.00 -13.24 -5.03
CA TRP A 98 -3.48 -13.36 -3.66
C TRP A 98 -2.33 -13.18 -2.66
N VAL A 99 -2.49 -12.25 -1.72
CA VAL A 99 -1.50 -11.98 -0.66
C VAL A 99 -2.01 -12.54 0.66
N PRO A 100 -1.33 -13.55 1.27
CA PRO A 100 -1.71 -14.09 2.56
C PRO A 100 -1.67 -13.04 3.67
N ALA A 101 -2.53 -13.16 4.69
CA ALA A 101 -2.65 -12.21 5.80
C ALA A 101 -1.30 -11.87 6.46
N LEU A 102 -0.43 -12.87 6.68
CA LEU A 102 0.91 -12.65 7.27
C LEU A 102 1.79 -11.70 6.43
N ALA A 103 1.67 -11.75 5.10
CA ALA A 103 2.42 -10.87 4.20
C ALA A 103 1.83 -9.46 4.13
N ARG A 104 0.53 -9.30 4.42
CA ARG A 104 -0.16 -7.99 4.49
C ARG A 104 0.30 -7.15 5.68
N LEU A 105 0.75 -7.77 6.77
CA LEU A 105 1.23 -7.03 7.96
C LEU A 105 2.34 -6.04 7.61
N THR A 106 3.15 -6.32 6.59
CA THR A 106 4.20 -5.40 6.12
C THR A 106 3.62 -4.10 5.55
N SER A 107 2.50 -4.16 4.82
CA SER A 107 1.83 -2.96 4.30
C SER A 107 1.10 -2.20 5.40
N THR A 108 0.41 -2.90 6.30
CA THR A 108 -0.28 -2.27 7.44
C THR A 108 0.71 -1.54 8.36
N LEU A 109 1.86 -2.18 8.65
CA LEU A 109 2.89 -1.59 9.48
C LEU A 109 3.52 -0.36 8.81
N ARG A 110 3.71 -0.39 7.48
CA ARG A 110 4.16 0.79 6.72
C ARG A 110 3.17 1.95 6.84
N ASP A 111 1.88 1.68 6.66
CA ASP A 111 0.84 2.72 6.76
C ASP A 111 0.81 3.32 8.17
N GLN A 112 0.95 2.49 9.21
CA GLN A 112 1.08 2.94 10.60
C GLN A 112 2.33 3.80 10.84
N PHE A 113 3.49 3.44 10.25
CA PHE A 113 4.69 4.27 10.34
C PHE A 113 4.53 5.62 9.61
N ALA A 114 3.85 5.64 8.47
CA ALA A 114 3.57 6.88 7.74
C ALA A 114 2.65 7.80 8.54
N GLU A 115 1.60 7.26 9.14
CA GLU A 115 0.67 8.03 9.98
C GLU A 115 1.34 8.51 11.27
N SER A 116 2.17 7.67 11.90
CA SER A 116 2.99 8.08 13.05
C SER A 116 3.93 9.24 12.70
N ALA A 117 4.64 9.18 11.56
CA ALA A 117 5.50 10.27 11.12
C ALA A 117 4.73 11.58 10.88
N ARG A 118 3.52 11.49 10.33
CA ARG A 118 2.62 12.64 10.15
C ARG A 118 2.18 13.21 11.49
N LEU A 119 1.75 12.35 12.42
CA LEU A 119 1.30 12.75 13.74
C LEU A 119 2.44 13.42 14.53
N GLU A 120 3.65 12.87 14.48
CA GLU A 120 4.82 13.50 15.09
C GLU A 120 5.12 14.88 14.49
N ALA A 121 4.98 15.06 13.17
CA ALA A 121 5.18 16.36 12.54
C ALA A 121 4.15 17.40 13.02
N VAL A 122 2.89 16.98 13.18
CA VAL A 122 1.82 17.83 13.72
C VAL A 122 2.07 18.16 15.20
N ILE A 123 2.44 17.17 16.01
CA ILE A 123 2.78 17.36 17.44
C ILE A 123 3.94 18.33 17.58
N ARG A 124 5.02 18.16 16.81
CA ARG A 124 6.17 19.09 16.81
C ARG A 124 5.74 20.51 16.46
N LYS A 125 4.92 20.69 15.43
CA LYS A 125 4.39 22.01 15.03
C LYS A 125 3.56 22.65 16.15
N ASN A 126 2.71 21.87 16.82
CA ASN A 126 1.88 22.37 17.93
C ASN A 126 2.71 22.70 19.17
N LEU A 127 3.71 21.88 19.52
CA LEU A 127 4.61 22.14 20.63
C LEU A 127 5.46 23.40 20.42
N ALA A 128 5.94 23.63 19.19
CA ALA A 128 6.62 24.89 18.83
C ALA A 128 5.70 26.11 19.00
N GLY A 129 4.42 26.00 18.60
CA GLY A 129 3.41 27.04 18.83
C GLY A 129 3.10 27.32 20.30
N LEU A 130 3.38 26.37 21.20
CA LEU A 130 3.22 26.49 22.64
C LEU A 130 4.51 26.91 23.37
N GLY A 131 5.60 27.19 22.63
CA GLY A 131 6.89 27.59 23.20
C GLY A 131 7.71 26.46 23.81
N TYR A 132 7.33 25.20 23.57
CA TYR A 132 8.11 24.02 23.94
C TYR A 132 8.98 23.58 22.76
N GLU A 133 10.02 24.36 22.45
CA GLU A 133 11.09 23.93 21.55
C GLU A 133 12.16 23.17 22.36
N ARG A 134 12.43 21.92 21.99
CA ARG A 134 13.65 21.20 22.41
C ARG A 134 14.52 20.96 21.19
#